data_AF-K9Y066-F1
#
_entry.id   AF-K9Y066-F1
#
_cell.length_a   1.000
_cell.length_b   1.000
_cell.length_c   1.000
_cell.angle_alpha   90.00
_cell.angle_beta   90.00
_cell.angle_gamma   90.00
#
_symmetry.space_group_name_H-M   'P 1'
#
loop_
_entity.id
_entity.type
_entity.pdbx_description
1 polymer ?
#
loop_
_entity_poly.entity_id
_entity_poly.type
_entity_poly.pdbx_seq_one_letter_code
_entity_poly.pdbx_strand_id
1 'polypeptide(L)'
;MAPKLETLAKIYLNGKPAEISDETRQELCDWLMGEFQQLPINIVPSDFERYETAQEMLNDLAHDRLYVSDRSYNTEVYPNPFCGFAFQAIHDYDHYKNNSDFSLSGEIASYRATANRAPSLEIQKILYSQIVLKAAAWLYLGHEPESKIVFA
;
A
#
# COMPACT_ATOMS: atom_id res chain seq x y z
N MET A 1 -5.36 -17.99 14.49
CA MET A 1 -4.58 -17.18 13.55
C MET A 1 -3.70 -18.09 12.72
N ALA A 2 -3.61 -17.90 11.40
CA ALA A 2 -2.70 -18.68 10.58
C ALA A 2 -1.25 -18.36 10.98
N PRO A 3 -0.35 -19.34 11.19
CA PRO A 3 1.03 -19.12 11.65
C PRO A 3 1.82 -18.08 10.82
N LYS A 4 1.47 -17.93 9.54
CA LYS A 4 2.06 -16.96 8.62
C LYS A 4 1.68 -15.51 8.94
N LEU A 5 0.45 -15.23 9.37
CA LEU A 5 0.00 -13.87 9.69
C LEU A 5 0.77 -13.32 10.89
N GLU A 6 0.80 -14.08 11.98
CA GLU A 6 1.51 -13.68 13.21
C GLU A 6 3.01 -13.49 12.96
N THR A 7 3.62 -14.35 12.14
CA THR A 7 5.05 -14.22 11.80
C THR A 7 5.32 -12.89 11.07
N LEU A 8 4.54 -12.57 10.03
CA LEU A 8 4.71 -11.32 9.27
C LEU A 8 4.39 -10.08 10.11
N ALA A 9 3.35 -10.15 10.94
CA ALA A 9 3.01 -9.08 11.89
C ALA A 9 4.17 -8.82 12.86
N LYS A 10 4.77 -9.87 13.43
CA LYS A 10 5.90 -9.74 14.36
C LYS A 10 7.15 -9.17 13.70
N ILE A 11 7.40 -9.48 12.42
CA ILE A 11 8.48 -8.87 11.64
C ILE A 11 8.28 -7.35 11.58
N TYR A 12 7.07 -6.89 11.22
CA TYR A 12 6.79 -5.45 11.20
C TYR A 12 6.91 -4.82 12.59
N LEU A 13 6.18 -5.36 13.57
CA LEU A 13 6.06 -4.76 14.90
C LEU A 13 7.40 -4.68 15.62
N ASN A 14 8.20 -5.76 15.59
CA ASN A 14 9.48 -5.81 16.28
C ASN A 14 10.67 -5.35 15.42
N GLY A 15 10.45 -5.16 14.12
CA GLY A 15 11.46 -4.70 13.18
C GLY A 15 11.91 -3.28 13.46
N LYS A 16 13.21 -3.03 13.28
CA LYS A 16 13.77 -1.69 13.31
C LYS A 16 13.37 -0.94 12.04
N PRO A 17 13.03 0.36 12.11
CA PRO A 17 12.86 1.19 10.94
C PRO A 17 14.10 1.10 10.04
N ALA A 18 13.88 0.84 8.75
CA ALA A 18 14.94 0.83 7.75
C ALA A 18 15.38 2.25 7.42
N GLU A 19 16.69 2.44 7.22
CA GLU A 19 17.22 3.67 6.64
C GLU A 19 17.04 3.61 5.12
N ILE A 20 16.33 4.59 4.57
CA ILE A 20 16.06 4.71 3.13
C ILE A 20 16.72 6.01 2.67
N SER A 21 17.63 5.89 1.70
CA SER A 21 18.33 7.05 1.15
C SER A 21 17.39 7.98 0.40
N ASP A 22 17.75 9.25 0.32
CA ASP A 22 16.97 10.26 -0.40
C ASP A 22 16.84 9.92 -1.89
N GLU A 23 17.87 9.31 -2.49
CA GLU A 23 17.82 8.85 -3.89
C GLU A 23 16.76 7.78 -4.09
N THR A 24 16.67 6.80 -3.16
CA THR A 24 15.65 5.74 -3.23
C THR A 24 14.24 6.31 -3.03
N ARG A 25 14.10 7.28 -2.11
CA ARG A 25 12.81 7.96 -1.88
C ARG A 25 12.36 8.76 -3.10
N GLN A 26 13.30 9.41 -3.80
CA GLN A 26 13.02 10.14 -5.03
C GLN A 26 12.66 9.19 -6.17
N GLU A 27 13.44 8.12 -6.38
CA GLU A 27 13.15 7.08 -7.39
C GLU A 27 11.76 6.47 -7.18
N LEU A 28 11.41 6.15 -5.93
CA LEU A 28 10.10 5.65 -5.55
C LEU A 28 9.00 6.64 -5.94
N CYS A 29 9.16 7.92 -5.57
CA CYS A 29 8.15 8.92 -5.90
C CYS A 29 8.00 9.10 -7.42
N ASP A 30 9.10 9.23 -8.16
CA ASP A 30 9.06 9.43 -9.61
C ASP A 30 8.35 8.27 -10.31
N TRP A 31 8.63 7.03 -9.88
CA TRP A 31 7.97 5.84 -10.39
C TRP A 31 6.48 5.82 -10.04
N LEU A 32 6.11 6.08 -8.79
CA LEU A 32 4.69 6.15 -8.37
C LEU A 32 3.93 7.21 -9.16
N MET A 33 4.54 8.36 -9.43
CA MET A 33 3.92 9.40 -10.25
C MET A 33 3.71 8.95 -11.69
N GLY A 34 4.67 8.23 -12.27
CA GLY A 34 4.54 7.65 -13.61
C GLY A 34 3.43 6.60 -13.72
N GLU A 35 3.29 5.75 -12.71
CA GLU A 35 2.21 4.75 -12.63
C GLU A 35 0.84 5.42 -12.40
N PHE A 36 0.77 6.40 -11.50
CA PHE A 36 -0.45 7.12 -11.17
C PHE A 36 -1.05 7.85 -12.38
N GLN A 37 -0.22 8.47 -13.21
CA GLN A 37 -0.65 9.14 -14.44
C GLN A 37 -1.26 8.18 -15.48
N GLN A 38 -0.99 6.88 -15.36
CA GLN A 38 -1.50 5.87 -16.29
C GLN A 38 -2.79 5.20 -15.79
N LEU A 39 -3.26 5.51 -14.57
CA LEU A 39 -4.48 4.94 -14.03
C LEU A 39 -5.69 5.36 -14.88
N PRO A 40 -6.45 4.41 -15.47
CA PRO A 40 -7.57 4.72 -16.35
C PRO A 40 -8.87 4.95 -15.56
N ILE A 41 -8.78 5.59 -14.40
CA ILE A 41 -9.89 5.77 -13.45
C ILE A 41 -9.88 7.18 -12.86
N ASN A 42 -11.04 7.67 -12.46
CA ASN A 42 -11.16 8.95 -11.78
C ASN A 42 -10.81 8.79 -10.30
N ILE A 43 -9.66 9.34 -9.88
CA ILE A 43 -9.24 9.35 -8.49
C ILE A 43 -9.85 10.55 -7.77
N VAL A 44 -10.57 10.29 -6.68
CA VAL A 44 -11.28 11.30 -5.89
C VAL A 44 -10.72 11.34 -4.47
N PRO A 45 -10.08 12.44 -4.03
CA PRO A 45 -9.65 12.56 -2.64
C PRO A 45 -10.86 12.59 -1.71
N SER A 46 -10.72 11.99 -0.53
CA SER A 46 -11.76 11.95 0.50
C SER A 46 -11.18 12.29 1.87
N ASP A 47 -11.84 13.21 2.59
CA ASP A 47 -11.51 13.56 3.98
C ASP A 47 -12.00 12.51 5.00
N PHE A 48 -12.67 11.47 4.52
CA PHE A 48 -13.26 10.40 5.33
C PHE A 48 -12.85 9.05 4.78
N GLU A 49 -12.74 8.07 5.68
CA GLU A 49 -12.66 6.66 5.27
C GLU A 49 -13.93 6.27 4.52
N ARG A 50 -13.75 5.75 3.30
CA ARG A 50 -14.85 5.43 2.38
C ARG A 50 -15.19 3.96 2.30
N TYR A 51 -14.23 3.09 2.59
CA TYR A 51 -14.36 1.66 2.36
C TYR A 51 -14.11 0.92 3.66
N GLU A 52 -15.14 0.26 4.19
CA GLU A 52 -14.99 -0.72 5.26
C GLU A 52 -14.57 -2.07 4.69
N THR A 53 -14.93 -2.33 3.43
CA THR A 53 -14.61 -3.59 2.74
C THR A 53 -14.06 -3.35 1.34
N ALA A 54 -13.24 -4.28 0.86
CA ALA A 54 -12.76 -4.26 -0.52
C ALA A 54 -13.92 -4.31 -1.52
N GLN A 55 -15.04 -4.98 -1.21
CA GLN A 55 -16.18 -5.05 -2.13
C GLN A 55 -16.80 -3.67 -2.41
N GLU A 56 -16.85 -2.78 -1.42
CA GLU A 56 -17.33 -1.40 -1.61
C GLU A 56 -16.43 -0.63 -2.56
N MET A 57 -15.11 -0.75 -2.37
CA MET A 57 -14.11 -0.18 -3.26
C MET A 57 -14.21 -0.74 -4.69
N LEU A 58 -14.32 -2.06 -4.84
CA LEU A 58 -14.47 -2.73 -6.12
C LEU A 58 -15.75 -2.29 -6.86
N ASN A 59 -16.83 -2.02 -6.13
CA ASN A 59 -18.07 -1.52 -6.72
C ASN A 59 -17.91 -0.10 -7.26
N ASP A 60 -17.22 0.80 -6.56
CA ASP A 60 -16.92 2.14 -7.06
C ASP A 60 -15.97 2.09 -8.27
N LEU A 61 -14.96 1.23 -8.22
CA LEU A 61 -14.00 1.03 -9.31
C LEU A 61 -14.65 0.48 -10.58
N ALA A 62 -15.71 -0.32 -10.44
CA ALA A 62 -16.54 -0.76 -11.58
C ALA A 62 -17.30 0.40 -12.27
N HIS A 63 -17.38 1.57 -11.64
CA HIS A 63 -17.95 2.80 -12.18
C HIS A 63 -16.86 3.87 -12.45
N ASP A 64 -15.64 3.44 -12.75
CA ASP A 64 -14.47 4.28 -13.09
C ASP A 64 -14.12 5.33 -12.02
N ARG A 65 -14.38 5.03 -10.75
CA ARG A 65 -14.10 5.93 -9.63
C ARG A 65 -13.39 5.21 -8.49
N LEU A 66 -12.42 5.89 -7.89
CA LEU A 66 -11.77 5.43 -6.67
C LEU A 66 -11.67 6.59 -5.68
N TYR A 67 -12.17 6.38 -4.46
CA TYR A 67 -11.89 7.31 -3.37
C TYR A 67 -10.58 6.93 -2.67
N VAL A 68 -9.73 7.93 -2.40
CA VAL A 68 -8.50 7.75 -1.62
C VAL A 68 -8.61 8.62 -0.38
N SER A 69 -8.61 7.99 0.80
CA SER A 69 -8.77 8.68 2.08
C SER A 69 -7.45 9.31 2.55
N ASP A 70 -7.53 10.46 3.21
CA ASP A 70 -6.35 11.17 3.74
C ASP A 70 -5.59 10.38 4.82
N ARG A 71 -6.25 9.47 5.53
CA ARG A 71 -5.68 8.63 6.60
C ARG A 71 -4.97 7.39 6.09
N SER A 72 -5.15 7.03 4.82
CA SER A 72 -4.72 5.73 4.32
C SER A 72 -3.23 5.68 3.95
N TYR A 73 -2.56 6.83 3.76
CA TYR A 73 -1.19 6.87 3.26
C TYR A 73 -0.18 7.49 4.24
N ASN A 74 0.92 6.76 4.48
CA ASN A 74 2.06 7.27 5.24
C ASN A 74 2.80 8.31 4.40
N THR A 75 3.01 9.53 4.92
CA THR A 75 3.75 10.58 4.21
C THR A 75 5.25 10.62 4.56
N GLU A 76 5.68 9.95 5.63
CA GLU A 76 7.04 10.01 6.16
C GLU A 76 8.08 9.27 5.30
N VAL A 77 7.62 8.37 4.43
CA VAL A 77 8.49 7.60 3.53
C VAL A 77 8.80 8.39 2.25
N TYR A 78 7.96 9.35 1.90
CA TYR A 78 7.99 10.02 0.61
C TYR A 78 8.56 11.43 0.71
N PRO A 79 9.20 11.95 -0.36
CA PRO A 79 9.69 13.33 -0.38
C PRO A 79 8.54 14.36 -0.32
N ASN A 80 7.31 13.96 -0.65
CA ASN A 80 6.12 14.78 -0.52
C ASN A 80 4.88 13.91 -0.30
N PRO A 81 3.78 14.45 0.28
CA PRO A 81 2.59 13.67 0.61
C PRO A 81 1.83 13.13 -0.62
N PHE A 82 2.00 13.74 -1.79
CA PHE A 82 1.30 13.31 -3.00
C PHE A 82 1.81 11.95 -3.51
N CYS A 83 3.08 11.60 -3.28
CA CYS A 83 3.55 10.24 -3.63
C CYS A 83 2.85 9.18 -2.76
N GLY A 84 2.54 9.48 -1.49
CA GLY A 84 1.78 8.58 -0.62
C GLY A 84 0.33 8.40 -1.12
N PHE A 85 -0.31 9.49 -1.52
CA PHE A 85 -1.63 9.45 -2.17
C PHE A 85 -1.61 8.62 -3.46
N ALA A 86 -0.61 8.84 -4.31
CA ALA A 86 -0.43 8.09 -5.55
C ALA A 86 -0.23 6.60 -5.28
N PHE A 87 0.59 6.25 -4.28
CA PHE A 87 0.78 4.88 -3.82
C PHE A 87 -0.54 4.22 -3.42
N GLN A 88 -1.35 4.89 -2.60
CA GLN A 88 -2.63 4.33 -2.17
C GLN A 88 -3.57 4.08 -3.37
N ALA A 89 -3.67 5.04 -4.29
CA ALA A 89 -4.48 4.89 -5.50
C ALA A 89 -4.04 3.69 -6.36
N ILE A 90 -2.73 3.50 -6.54
CA ILE A 90 -2.16 2.38 -7.31
C ILE A 90 -2.44 1.05 -6.60
N HIS A 91 -2.22 0.98 -5.30
CA HIS A 91 -2.44 -0.20 -4.47
C HIS A 91 -3.91 -0.64 -4.49
N ASP A 92 -4.84 0.28 -4.26
CA ASP A 92 -6.29 0.02 -4.31
C ASP A 92 -6.75 -0.38 -5.72
N TYR A 93 -6.15 0.21 -6.77
CA TYR A 93 -6.43 -0.20 -8.14
C TYR A 93 -5.90 -1.61 -8.44
N ASP A 94 -4.74 -1.99 -7.90
CA ASP A 94 -4.21 -3.35 -8.03
C ASP A 94 -5.09 -4.39 -7.31
N HIS A 95 -5.77 -4.02 -6.21
CA HIS A 95 -6.82 -4.87 -5.64
C HIS A 95 -7.94 -5.15 -6.63
N TYR A 96 -8.38 -4.14 -7.38
CA TYR A 96 -9.41 -4.29 -8.41
C TYR A 96 -8.96 -5.13 -9.59
N LYS A 97 -7.76 -4.88 -10.13
CA LYS A 97 -7.21 -5.66 -11.25
C LYS A 97 -7.10 -7.14 -10.91
N ASN A 98 -6.79 -7.47 -9.65
CA ASN A 98 -6.61 -8.84 -9.21
C ASN A 98 -7.85 -9.46 -8.56
N ASN A 99 -8.95 -8.69 -8.43
CA ASN A 99 -10.15 -9.09 -7.68
C ASN A 99 -9.80 -9.64 -6.29
N SER A 100 -8.92 -8.94 -5.56
CA SER A 100 -8.42 -9.34 -4.25
C SER A 100 -8.98 -8.48 -3.14
N ASP A 101 -9.31 -9.11 -2.01
CA ASP A 101 -9.81 -8.43 -0.81
C ASP A 101 -8.69 -7.84 0.06
N PHE A 102 -9.03 -7.26 1.21
CA PHE A 102 -8.07 -6.75 2.21
C PHE A 102 -7.57 -7.83 3.19
N SER A 103 -7.77 -9.12 2.87
CA SER A 103 -7.15 -10.20 3.64
C SER A 103 -5.64 -10.23 3.40
N LEU A 104 -4.87 -10.87 4.28
CA LEU A 104 -3.43 -11.04 4.05
C LEU A 104 -3.10 -11.66 2.68
N SER A 105 -3.92 -12.59 2.20
CA SER A 105 -3.75 -13.17 0.86
C SER A 105 -4.00 -12.15 -0.25
N GLY A 106 -4.99 -11.29 -0.08
CA GLY A 106 -5.30 -10.24 -1.04
C GLY A 106 -4.24 -9.15 -1.08
N GLU A 107 -3.73 -8.73 0.07
CA GLU A 107 -2.60 -7.79 0.16
C GLU A 107 -1.33 -8.36 -0.50
N ILE A 108 -1.05 -9.66 -0.31
CA ILE A 108 0.06 -10.32 -1.01
C ILE A 108 -0.16 -10.35 -2.52
N ALA A 109 -1.40 -10.50 -2.99
CA ALA A 109 -1.71 -10.47 -4.43
C ALA A 109 -1.51 -9.07 -5.01
N SER A 110 -2.03 -8.04 -4.33
CA SER A 110 -1.83 -6.63 -4.69
C SER A 110 -0.34 -6.28 -4.72
N TYR A 111 0.41 -6.61 -3.65
CA TYR A 111 1.86 -6.43 -3.60
C TYR A 111 2.58 -7.06 -4.80
N ARG A 112 2.24 -8.30 -5.16
CA ARG A 112 2.89 -8.98 -6.30
C ARG A 112 2.63 -8.23 -7.61
N ALA A 113 1.42 -7.72 -7.80
CA ALA A 113 1.11 -6.94 -9.00
C ALA A 113 1.91 -5.64 -9.05
N THR A 114 1.94 -4.89 -7.95
CA THR A 114 2.70 -3.64 -7.84
C THR A 114 4.21 -3.86 -7.96
N ALA A 115 4.76 -4.85 -7.26
CA ALA A 115 6.19 -5.16 -7.22
C ALA A 115 6.74 -5.66 -8.57
N ASN A 116 5.93 -6.33 -9.39
CA ASN A 116 6.34 -6.75 -10.73
C ASN A 116 6.63 -5.57 -11.67
N ARG A 117 6.15 -4.36 -11.34
CA ARG A 117 6.35 -3.13 -12.11
C ARG A 117 7.37 -2.19 -11.47
N ALA A 118 7.84 -2.50 -10.26
CA ALA A 118 8.78 -1.69 -9.51
C ALA A 118 10.17 -1.65 -10.18
N PRO A 119 10.86 -0.50 -10.18
CA PRO A 119 12.09 -0.34 -10.95
C PRO A 119 13.33 -0.90 -10.25
N SER A 120 13.26 -1.17 -8.94
CA SER A 120 14.39 -1.69 -8.16
C SER A 120 13.97 -2.63 -7.04
N LEU A 121 14.90 -3.47 -6.59
CA LEU A 121 14.69 -4.36 -5.45
C LEU A 121 14.45 -3.56 -4.15
N GLU A 122 15.10 -2.40 -3.99
CA GLU A 122 14.90 -1.55 -2.81
C GLU A 122 13.46 -1.03 -2.76
N ILE A 123 12.89 -0.61 -3.89
CA ILE A 123 11.47 -0.23 -3.97
C ILE A 123 10.56 -1.43 -3.69
N GLN A 124 10.87 -2.63 -4.20
CA GLN A 124 10.10 -3.83 -3.86
C GLN A 124 10.09 -4.12 -2.36
N LYS A 125 11.20 -3.93 -1.64
CA LYS A 125 11.25 -4.08 -0.18
C LYS A 125 10.38 -3.05 0.54
N ILE A 126 10.39 -1.79 0.09
CA ILE A 126 9.53 -0.73 0.63
C ILE A 126 8.05 -1.10 0.43
N LEU A 127 7.67 -1.50 -0.79
CA LEU A 127 6.31 -1.94 -1.11
C LEU A 127 5.89 -3.16 -0.28
N TYR A 128 6.78 -4.13 -0.10
CA TYR A 128 6.51 -5.30 0.74
C TYR A 128 6.25 -4.90 2.19
N SER A 129 7.02 -3.93 2.71
CA SER A 129 6.81 -3.42 4.06
C SER A 129 5.46 -2.70 4.21
N GLN A 130 5.06 -1.90 3.22
CA GLN A 130 3.82 -1.11 3.28
C GLN A 130 2.59 -1.98 3.03
N ILE A 131 2.61 -2.83 2.00
CA ILE A 131 1.43 -3.59 1.58
C ILE A 131 1.28 -4.87 2.41
N VAL A 132 2.36 -5.63 2.62
CA VAL A 132 2.27 -6.96 3.25
C VAL A 132 2.50 -6.89 4.75
N LEU A 133 3.61 -6.29 5.19
CA LEU A 133 4.01 -6.32 6.60
C LEU A 133 3.12 -5.41 7.48
N LYS A 134 2.84 -4.17 7.04
CA LYS A 134 1.93 -3.26 7.76
C LYS A 134 0.52 -3.84 7.83
N ALA A 135 -0.02 -4.37 6.74
CA ALA A 135 -1.35 -4.99 6.74
C ALA A 135 -1.40 -6.24 7.63
N ALA A 136 -0.37 -7.08 7.64
CA ALA A 136 -0.28 -8.20 8.58
C ALA A 136 -0.31 -7.72 10.05
N ALA A 137 0.40 -6.64 10.36
CA ALA A 137 0.38 -6.04 11.69
C ALA A 137 -1.00 -5.46 12.04
N TRP A 138 -1.65 -4.76 11.12
CA TRP A 138 -3.02 -4.27 11.30
C TRP A 138 -3.99 -5.41 11.61
N LEU A 139 -4.02 -6.45 10.78
CA LEU A 139 -4.89 -7.61 10.93
C LEU A 139 -4.63 -8.37 12.24
N TYR A 140 -3.38 -8.38 12.71
CA TYR A 140 -2.99 -9.01 13.98
C TYR A 140 -3.41 -8.17 15.20
N LEU A 141 -3.27 -6.84 15.15
CA LEU A 141 -3.60 -5.93 16.25
C LEU A 141 -5.10 -5.60 16.33
N GLY A 142 -5.80 -5.63 15.19
CA GLY A 142 -7.17 -5.12 15.07
C GLY A 142 -7.28 -3.60 14.96
N HIS A 143 -6.16 -2.90 14.82
CA HIS A 143 -6.07 -1.44 14.63
C HIS A 143 -4.78 -1.06 13.91
N GLU A 144 -4.66 0.21 13.50
CA GLU A 144 -3.47 0.71 12.81
C GLU A 144 -2.20 0.58 13.67
N PRO A 145 -1.12 -0.03 13.16
CA PRO A 145 0.19 0.00 13.82
C PRO A 145 0.91 1.33 13.54
N GLU A 146 1.89 1.67 14.39
CA GLU A 146 2.81 2.77 14.11
C GLU A 146 3.45 2.63 12.72
N SER A 147 3.50 3.74 11.99
CA SER A 147 3.93 3.73 10.60
C SER A 147 5.46 3.69 10.51
N LYS A 148 6.00 2.70 9.79
CA LYS A 148 7.44 2.55 9.54
C LYS A 148 7.69 1.65 8.33
N ILE A 149 8.93 1.67 7.83
CA ILE A 149 9.41 0.70 6.86
C ILE A 149 10.33 -0.29 7.56
N VAL A 150 10.12 -1.58 7.31
CA VAL A 150 10.93 -2.67 7.85
C VAL A 150 11.38 -3.55 6.69
N PHE A 151 12.68 -3.81 6.60
CA PHE A 151 13.23 -4.80 5.67
C PHE A 151 13.32 -6.17 6.37
N ALA A 152 12.85 -7.21 5.67
CA ALA A 152 12.71 -8.58 6.16
C ALA A 152 13.51 -9.56 5.28
#